data_AF-A0A3S5DBX6-F1
#
_entry.id   AF-A0A3S5DBX6-F1
#
_cell.length_a   1.000
_cell.length_b   1.000
_cell.length_c   1.000
_cell.angle_alpha   90.00
_cell.angle_beta   90.00
_cell.angle_gamma   90.00
#
_symmetry.space_group_name_H-M   'P 1'
#
loop_
_entity.id
_entity.type
_entity.pdbx_description
1 polymer ?
#
loop_
_entity_poly.entity_id
_entity_poly.type
_entity_poly.pdbx_seq_one_letter_code
_entity_poly.pdbx_strand_id
1 'polypeptide(L)' 'MQALKAASKRQTTLMVTHQLEDLADWDAIWVMQDGAIVEQGSYAELSAANGAFATLLAHRQEDI' A
#
# COMPACT_ATOMS: atom_id res chain seq x y z
N MET A 1 -8.22 -7.10 -6.18
CA MET A 1 -8.92 -5.82 -6.47
C MET A 1 -9.18 -5.53 -7.97
N GLN A 2 -9.74 -6.46 -8.75
CA GLN A 2 -9.75 -6.33 -10.22
C GLN A 2 -10.63 -5.18 -10.77
N ALA A 3 -11.85 -5.01 -10.27
CA ALA A 3 -12.76 -3.97 -10.76
C ALA A 3 -12.25 -2.55 -10.45
N LEU A 4 -11.69 -2.33 -9.24
CA LEU A 4 -11.06 -1.05 -8.89
C LEU A 4 -9.85 -0.76 -9.79
N LYS A 5 -8.98 -1.75 -10.03
CA LYS A 5 -7.83 -1.60 -10.93
C LYS A 5 -8.26 -1.30 -12.37
N ALA A 6 -9.40 -1.84 -12.82
CA ALA A 6 -9.94 -1.51 -14.14
C ALA A 6 -10.46 -0.06 -14.19
N ALA A 7 -11.16 0.38 -13.14
CA ALA A 7 -11.70 1.73 -13.05
C ALA A 7 -10.61 2.81 -12.92
N SER A 8 -9.49 2.51 -12.26
CA SER A 8 -8.39 3.47 -12.05
C SER A 8 -7.57 3.76 -13.31
N LYS A 9 -7.69 2.95 -14.37
CA LYS A 9 -6.91 3.13 -15.61
C LYS A 9 -7.21 4.49 -16.24
N ARG A 10 -6.14 5.26 -16.51
CA ARG A 10 -6.20 6.60 -17.11
C ARG A 10 -6.97 7.62 -16.27
N GLN A 11 -7.07 7.39 -14.96
CA GLN A 11 -7.63 8.33 -14.00
C GLN A 11 -6.63 8.55 -12.86
N THR A 12 -6.53 9.77 -12.36
CA THR A 12 -5.87 10.01 -11.08
C THR A 12 -6.71 9.37 -9.99
N THR A 13 -6.19 8.34 -9.33
CA THR A 13 -6.92 7.57 -8.34
C THR A 13 -6.18 7.62 -7.00
N LEU A 14 -6.88 8.01 -5.95
CA LEU A 14 -6.40 7.89 -4.57
C LEU A 14 -7.21 6.77 -3.89
N MET A 15 -6.55 5.66 -3.59
CA MET A 15 -7.17 4.52 -2.92
C MET A 15 -6.74 4.46 -1.46
N VAL A 16 -7.70 4.43 -0.55
CA VAL A 16 -7.47 4.18 0.88
C VAL A 16 -7.89 2.75 1.18
N THR A 17 -6.95 1.92 1.63
CA THR A 17 -7.21 0.50 1.89
C THR A 17 -6.37 -0.01 3.04
N HIS A 18 -6.92 -0.99 3.77
CA HIS A 18 -6.16 -1.83 4.70
C HIS A 18 -5.73 -3.15 4.02
N GLN A 19 -6.18 -3.42 2.79
CA GLN A 19 -5.77 -4.58 1.99
C GLN A 19 -4.43 -4.30 1.34
N LEU A 20 -3.45 -5.17 1.58
CA LEU A 20 -2.08 -5.01 1.05
C LEU A 20 -1.88 -5.74 -0.28
N GLU A 21 -2.88 -6.51 -0.71
CA GLU A 21 -2.93 -7.21 -1.99
C GLU A 21 -2.92 -6.20 -3.15
N ASP A 22 -2.25 -6.54 -4.26
CA ASP A 22 -2.20 -5.73 -5.48
C ASP A 22 -1.63 -4.30 -5.30
N LEU A 23 -0.98 -3.97 -4.16
CA LEU A 23 -0.36 -2.64 -3.96
C LEU A 23 0.89 -2.42 -4.83
N ALA A 24 1.53 -3.49 -5.31
CA ALA A 24 2.71 -3.42 -6.17
C ALA A 24 2.43 -2.77 -7.55
N ASP A 25 1.16 -2.69 -7.96
CA ASP A 25 0.75 -2.07 -9.22
C ASP A 25 0.49 -0.56 -9.14
N TRP A 26 0.63 0.05 -7.95
CA TRP A 26 0.37 1.47 -7.72
C TRP A 26 1.65 2.31 -7.79
N ASP A 27 1.50 3.53 -8.30
CA ASP A 27 2.64 4.43 -8.53
C ASP A 27 3.35 4.86 -7.23
N ALA A 28 2.58 5.06 -6.16
CA ALA A 28 3.08 5.46 -4.85
C ALA A 28 2.17 4.92 -3.73
N ILE A 29 2.79 4.59 -2.61
CA ILE A 29 2.14 4.17 -1.38
C ILE A 29 2.42 5.22 -0.31
N TRP A 30 1.39 5.60 0.44
CA TRP A 30 1.48 6.46 1.61
C TRP A 30 0.98 5.72 2.83
N VAL A 31 1.82 5.62 3.86
CA VAL A 31 1.45 5.01 5.15
C VAL A 31 1.05 6.13 6.09
N MET A 32 -0.18 6.05 6.59
CA MET A 32 -0.67 6.94 7.62
C MET A 32 -0.70 6.22 8.98
N GLN A 33 -0.17 6.88 10.00
CA GLN A 33 -0.22 6.44 11.39
C GLN A 33 -0.48 7.66 12.28
N ASP A 34 -1.40 7.53 13.24
CA ASP A 34 -1.75 8.59 14.19
C ASP A 34 -2.09 9.95 13.54
N GLY A 35 -2.73 9.91 12.36
CA GLY A 35 -3.14 11.10 11.61
C GLY A 35 -2.03 11.78 10.80
N ALA A 36 -0.82 11.20 10.75
CA ALA A 36 0.31 11.72 9.99
C ALA A 36 0.77 10.72 8.92
N ILE A 37 1.29 11.22 7.79
CA ILE A 37 1.99 10.39 6.81
C ILE A 37 3.40 10.11 7.35
N VAL A 38 3.66 8.84 7.67
CA VAL A 38 4.93 8.40 8.28
C VAL A 38 5.89 7.82 7.26
N GLU A 39 5.39 7.28 6.14
CA GLU A 39 6.20 6.77 5.04
C GLU A 39 5.55 7.04 3.68
N GLN A 40 6.39 7.23 2.68
CA GLN A 40 5.99 7.39 1.28
C GLN A 40 7.05 6.78 0.36
N GLY A 41 6.62 6.02 -0.64
CA GLY A 41 7.52 5.43 -1.64
C GLY A 41 6.81 4.42 -2.54
N SER A 42 7.59 3.75 -3.38
CA SER A 42 7.12 2.59 -4.13
C SER A 42 6.98 1.36 -3.22
N TYR A 43 6.24 0.35 -3.67
CA TYR A 43 6.13 -0.93 -2.96
C TYR A 43 7.50 -1.56 -2.68
N ALA A 44 8.41 -1.55 -3.65
CA ALA A 44 9.73 -2.17 -3.52
C ALA A 44 10.60 -1.46 -2.47
N GLU A 45 10.58 -0.12 -2.45
CA GLU A 45 11.34 0.66 -1.47
C GLU A 45 10.80 0.45 -0.06
N LEU A 46 9.48 0.53 0.12
CA LEU A 46 8.86 0.45 1.44
C LEU A 46 8.82 -0.98 2.00
N SER A 47 8.76 -2.01 1.15
CA SER A 47 8.81 -3.41 1.61
C SER A 47 10.23 -3.83 2.03
N ALA A 48 11.26 -3.22 1.46
CA ALA A 48 12.66 -3.43 1.85
C ALA A 48 13.10 -2.53 3.01
N ALA A 49 12.41 -1.40 3.23
CA ALA A 49 12.57 -0.59 4.42
C ALA A 49 11.91 -1.32 5.60
N ASN A 50 12.68 -1.67 6.63
CA ASN A 50 12.16 -2.24 7.90
C ASN A 50 11.30 -1.21 8.69
N GLY A 51 10.37 -0.53 8.03
CA GLY A 51 9.49 0.51 8.56
C GLY A 51 8.06 0.01 8.83
N ALA A 52 7.12 0.96 8.90
CA ALA A 52 5.73 0.69 9.22
C ALA A 52 5.05 -0.13 8.11
N PHE A 53 5.34 0.14 6.84
CA PHE A 53 4.81 -0.65 5.72
C PHE A 53 5.23 -2.12 5.78
N ALA A 54 6.53 -2.39 5.99
CA ALA A 54 7.04 -3.76 6.12
C ALA A 54 6.45 -4.49 7.33
N THR A 55 6.21 -3.77 8.43
CA THR A 55 5.54 -4.32 9.63
C THR A 55 4.08 -4.69 9.32
N LEU A 56 3.35 -3.83 8.60
CA LEU A 56 1.99 -4.13 8.14
C LEU A 56 1.95 -5.36 7.22
N LEU A 57 2.93 -5.51 6.33
CA LEU A 57 3.08 -6.69 5.47
C LEU A 57 3.31 -7.96 6.28
N ALA A 58 4.17 -7.91 7.30
CA ALA A 58 4.49 -9.06 8.16
C ALA A 58 3.27 -9.54 8.95
N HIS A 59 2.50 -8.63 9.56
CA HIS A 59 1.30 -9.01 10.31
C HIS A 59 0.21 -9.64 9.44
N ARG A 60 0.15 -9.31 8.15
CA ARG A 60 -0.78 -9.94 7.20
C ARG A 60 -0.44 -11.39 6.88
N GLN A 61 0.79 -11.85 7.13
CA GLN A 61 1.18 -13.25 6.91
C GLN A 61 0.78 -14.19 8.06
N GLU A 62 0.36 -13.65 9.21
CA GLU A 62 -0.02 -14.44 10.39
C GLU A 62 -1.50 -14.87 10.40
N ASP A 63 -2.33 -14.29 9.53
CA ASP A 63 -3.79 -14.53 9.47
C ASP A 63 -4.22 -15.68 8.51
N ILE A 64 -3.28 -16.55 8.06
CA ILE A 64 -3.56 -17.71 7.16
C ILE A 64 -3.35 -19.05 7.86
#